data_AF-A0A1C5FNM6-F1
#
_entry.id   AF-A0A1C5FNM6-F1
#
_cell.length_a   1.000
_cell.length_b   1.000
_cell.length_c   1.000
_cell.angle_alpha   90.00
_cell.angle_beta   90.00
_cell.angle_gamma   90.00
#
_symmetry.space_group_name_H-M   'P 1'
#
loop_
_entity.id
_entity.type
_entity.pdbx_description
1 polymer ?
#
loop_
_entity_poly.entity_id
_entity_poly.type
_entity_poly.pdbx_seq_one_letter_code
_entity_poly.pdbx_strand_id
1 'polypeptide(L)'
;MTEEEIGHLLEKLDLRQKVRLLTGASNWRTHPEPALGLRALTFSDGPAGVRGAAWDERDTSLVLPSPSALAASWDEELVTELGGLLAEEARRKGVDVLLAPTLNLHRSPLGGRHFECFSEDPLLTGRTGAALVHGIQGGGVAATAKHFVANDAETDRLTVDVRVDERTLREVYLAPFEAAVEAGVWAVMSAYNRVNGVTMAAGPLLTEPLKGEWRFTGPVVSDWGAVRSLLDTARAAQDLAMPGPESPWADGLFAAVQQGLVPVARIDDKVRRLLRLADRVGALGERPAARRPLAAVAADGR
;
A
#
# COMPACT_ATOMS: atom_id res chain seq x y z
N MET A 1 12.99 4.16 13.01
CA MET A 1 13.21 5.62 13.11
C MET A 1 12.16 6.25 14.01
N THR A 2 12.54 7.21 14.84
CA THR A 2 11.67 8.01 15.72
C THR A 2 11.03 9.18 14.97
N GLU A 3 9.98 9.78 15.54
CA GLU A 3 9.34 10.97 14.94
C GLU A 3 10.28 12.18 14.86
N GLU A 4 11.20 12.31 15.81
CA GLU A 4 12.21 13.37 15.85
C GLU A 4 13.21 13.21 14.70
N GLU A 5 13.70 11.99 14.46
CA GLU A 5 14.58 11.69 13.33
C GLU A 5 13.89 11.96 11.98
N ILE A 6 12.61 11.61 11.82
CA ILE A 6 11.85 11.95 10.61
C ILE A 6 11.69 13.48 10.48
N GLY A 7 11.48 14.18 11.60
CA GLY A 7 11.44 15.65 11.64
C GLY A 7 12.72 16.27 11.07
N HIS A 8 13.89 15.81 11.54
CA HIS A 8 15.17 16.28 11.02
C HIS A 8 15.38 15.98 9.53
N LEU A 9 14.89 14.85 9.02
CA LEU A 9 14.93 14.56 7.57
C LEU A 9 14.02 15.50 6.78
N LEU A 10 12.83 15.81 7.29
CA LEU A 10 11.90 16.75 6.64
C LEU A 10 12.45 18.17 6.54
N GLU A 11 13.22 18.62 7.53
CA GLU A 11 13.85 19.95 7.54
C GLU A 11 14.94 20.11 6.47
N LYS A 12 15.53 19.00 6.00
CA LYS A 12 16.52 19.02 4.91
C LYS A 12 15.90 19.22 3.52
N LEU A 13 14.58 19.13 3.40
CA LEU A 13 13.87 19.20 2.13
C LEU A 13 13.23 20.57 1.93
N ASP A 14 13.47 21.17 0.77
CA ASP A 14 12.65 22.28 0.32
C ASP A 14 11.25 21.81 -0.11
N LEU A 15 10.34 22.76 -0.33
CA LEU A 15 8.96 22.45 -0.71
C LEU A 15 8.87 21.71 -2.07
N ARG A 16 9.77 22.00 -3.03
CA ARG A 16 9.75 21.33 -4.34
C ARG A 16 10.14 19.87 -4.21
N GLN A 17 11.18 19.58 -3.43
CA GLN A 17 11.62 18.22 -3.12
C GLN A 17 10.50 17.45 -2.43
N LYS A 18 9.85 18.05 -1.41
CA LYS A 18 8.71 17.44 -0.72
C LYS A 18 7.57 17.10 -1.68
N VAL A 19 7.14 18.05 -2.51
CA VAL A 19 6.06 17.83 -3.50
C VAL A 19 6.44 16.75 -4.52
N ARG A 20 7.69 16.74 -5.00
CA ARG A 20 8.18 15.73 -5.96
C ARG A 20 8.04 14.30 -5.41
N LEU A 21 8.27 14.10 -4.11
CA LEU A 21 8.20 12.78 -3.48
C LEU A 21 6.77 12.21 -3.39
N LEU A 22 5.74 13.04 -3.60
CA LEU A 22 4.33 12.64 -3.47
C LEU A 22 3.73 12.03 -4.74
N THR A 23 4.50 11.97 -5.84
CA THR A 23 4.10 11.29 -7.08
C THR A 23 5.15 10.25 -7.44
N GLY A 24 4.75 9.14 -8.07
CA GLY A 24 5.69 8.18 -8.63
C GLY A 24 6.68 8.83 -9.60
N ALA A 25 7.93 8.37 -9.64
CA ALA A 25 8.90 8.78 -10.66
C ALA A 25 8.69 8.04 -11.99
N SER A 26 8.05 6.88 -11.92
CA SER A 26 7.74 6.01 -13.05
C SER A 26 6.54 5.15 -12.71
N ASN A 27 6.21 4.19 -13.57
CA ASN A 27 5.08 3.29 -13.34
C ASN A 27 5.22 2.44 -12.07
N TRP A 28 6.44 2.17 -11.60
CA TRP A 28 6.70 1.24 -10.48
C TRP A 28 7.66 1.77 -9.42
N ARG A 29 8.12 3.02 -9.53
CA ARG A 29 9.16 3.54 -8.62
C ARG A 29 8.85 4.94 -8.13
N THR A 30 9.21 5.21 -6.88
CA THR A 30 9.21 6.59 -6.32
C THR A 30 10.45 7.35 -6.76
N HIS A 31 10.45 8.67 -6.55
CA HIS A 31 11.65 9.48 -6.72
C HIS A 31 12.70 9.15 -5.64
N PRO A 32 13.99 9.03 -6.00
CA PRO A 32 15.06 9.11 -5.02
C PRO A 32 15.22 10.56 -4.51
N GLU A 33 15.89 10.71 -3.36
CA GLU A 33 16.29 12.01 -2.82
C GLU A 33 17.67 11.93 -2.16
N PRO A 34 18.74 12.30 -2.89
CA PRO A 34 20.11 12.24 -2.40
C PRO A 34 20.34 13.02 -1.10
N ALA A 35 19.63 14.13 -0.86
CA ALA A 35 19.78 14.91 0.37
C ALA A 35 19.43 14.12 1.66
N LEU A 36 18.66 13.05 1.52
CA LEU A 36 18.27 12.15 2.61
C LEU A 36 18.99 10.80 2.57
N GLY A 37 19.82 10.54 1.54
CA GLY A 37 20.26 9.19 1.21
C GLY A 37 19.08 8.27 0.83
N LEU A 38 17.97 8.83 0.35
CA LEU A 38 16.79 8.06 -0.03
C LEU A 38 16.97 7.46 -1.43
N ARG A 39 17.01 6.14 -1.52
CA ARG A 39 16.90 5.44 -2.81
C ARG A 39 15.45 5.36 -3.27
N ALA A 40 15.25 5.20 -4.58
CA ALA A 40 13.92 4.93 -5.13
C ALA A 40 13.37 3.61 -4.56
N LEU A 41 12.14 3.64 -4.08
CA LEU A 41 11.38 2.45 -3.70
C LEU A 41 10.76 1.83 -4.94
N THR A 42 10.81 0.51 -5.03
CA THR A 42 10.23 -0.25 -6.13
C THR A 42 8.97 -0.97 -5.67
N PHE A 43 7.87 -0.70 -6.36
CA PHE A 43 6.57 -1.32 -6.16
C PHE A 43 6.39 -2.43 -7.18
N SER A 44 5.68 -3.49 -6.79
CA SER A 44 5.27 -4.53 -7.71
C SER A 44 3.96 -5.15 -7.28
N ASP A 45 3.15 -5.52 -8.26
CA ASP A 45 2.13 -6.54 -8.06
C ASP A 45 2.79 -7.87 -7.61
N GLY A 46 2.10 -8.75 -6.92
CA GLY A 46 0.69 -8.70 -6.53
C GLY A 46 0.32 -9.90 -5.65
N PRO A 47 -0.97 -10.24 -5.54
CA PRO A 47 -1.45 -11.14 -4.48
C PRO A 47 -1.04 -12.61 -4.60
N ALA A 48 -0.79 -13.12 -5.80
CA ALA A 48 -0.43 -14.53 -6.03
C ALA A 48 1.06 -14.75 -6.39
N GLY A 49 1.85 -13.68 -6.48
CA GLY A 49 3.24 -13.75 -6.91
C GLY A 49 3.84 -12.38 -7.21
N VAL A 50 5.17 -12.28 -7.19
CA VAL A 50 5.89 -11.02 -7.42
C VAL A 50 6.14 -10.82 -8.91
N ARG A 51 5.29 -10.04 -9.57
CA ARG A 51 5.40 -9.83 -11.02
C ARG A 51 6.74 -9.20 -11.44
N GLY A 52 7.25 -8.28 -10.62
CA GLY A 52 8.41 -7.45 -10.92
C GLY A 52 8.05 -6.13 -11.63
N ALA A 53 9.05 -5.27 -11.75
CA ALA A 53 8.93 -3.96 -12.40
C ALA A 53 9.13 -4.02 -13.94
N ALA A 54 9.73 -5.09 -14.44
CA ALA A 54 9.94 -5.34 -15.87
C ALA A 54 8.79 -6.20 -16.44
N TRP A 55 8.46 -5.94 -17.70
CA TRP A 55 7.51 -6.74 -18.47
C TRP A 55 8.30 -7.70 -19.36
N ASP A 56 9.07 -8.59 -18.73
CA ASP A 56 9.93 -9.57 -19.41
C ASP A 56 9.63 -10.98 -18.90
N GLU A 57 9.02 -11.80 -19.76
CA GLU A 57 8.61 -13.18 -19.45
C GLU A 57 9.78 -14.12 -19.12
N ARG A 58 11.01 -13.72 -19.41
CA ARG A 58 12.22 -14.50 -19.10
C ARG A 58 12.64 -14.35 -17.64
N ASP A 59 12.29 -13.24 -16.97
CA ASP A 59 12.45 -13.11 -15.51
C ASP A 59 11.23 -13.68 -14.80
N THR A 60 11.20 -15.01 -14.73
CA THR A 60 10.13 -15.78 -14.08
C THR A 60 9.90 -15.36 -12.62
N SER A 61 8.73 -15.71 -12.07
CA SER A 61 8.39 -15.50 -10.66
C SER A 61 7.86 -16.80 -10.06
N LEU A 62 8.02 -16.96 -8.76
CA LEU A 62 7.19 -17.89 -8.00
C LEU A 62 5.71 -17.47 -8.15
N VAL A 63 4.86 -18.47 -8.36
CA VAL A 63 3.40 -18.33 -8.43
C VAL A 63 2.81 -19.22 -7.36
N LEU A 64 2.16 -18.61 -6.39
CA LEU A 64 1.43 -19.28 -5.33
C LEU A 64 0.02 -19.66 -5.81
N PRO A 65 -0.68 -20.57 -5.11
CA PRO A 65 -2.12 -20.68 -5.25
C PRO A 65 -2.80 -19.33 -5.10
N SER A 66 -3.96 -19.17 -5.74
CA SER A 66 -4.72 -17.93 -5.66
C SER A 66 -5.09 -17.62 -4.19
N PRO A 67 -5.18 -16.34 -3.79
CA PRO A 67 -5.62 -15.97 -2.44
C PRO A 67 -6.89 -16.67 -1.97
N SER A 68 -7.88 -16.91 -2.85
CA SER A 68 -9.07 -17.68 -2.47
C SER A 68 -8.74 -19.13 -2.09
N ALA A 69 -7.79 -19.76 -2.78
CA ALA A 69 -7.31 -21.10 -2.44
C ALA A 69 -6.49 -21.09 -1.13
N LEU A 70 -5.73 -20.02 -0.88
CA LEU A 70 -5.03 -19.85 0.40
C LEU A 70 -6.01 -19.73 1.56
N ALA A 71 -7.07 -18.92 1.43
CA ALA A 71 -8.12 -18.82 2.45
C ALA A 71 -8.84 -20.16 2.69
N ALA A 72 -9.04 -20.95 1.64
CA ALA A 72 -9.65 -22.27 1.73
C ALA A 72 -8.81 -23.31 2.50
N SER A 73 -7.53 -23.02 2.78
CA SER A 73 -6.71 -23.86 3.67
C SER A 73 -7.04 -23.70 5.15
N TRP A 74 -7.61 -22.55 5.55
CA TRP A 74 -7.83 -22.17 6.96
C TRP A 74 -6.55 -22.27 7.83
N ASP A 75 -5.39 -22.08 7.21
CA ASP A 75 -4.08 -22.28 7.83
C ASP A 75 -3.26 -20.98 7.82
N GLU A 76 -3.31 -20.25 8.94
CA GLU A 76 -2.57 -19.00 9.11
C GLU A 76 -1.06 -19.20 9.15
N GLU A 77 -0.58 -20.33 9.70
CA GLU A 77 0.85 -20.62 9.78
C GLU A 77 1.42 -20.84 8.38
N LEU A 78 0.73 -21.66 7.55
CA LEU A 78 1.06 -21.84 6.14
C LEU A 78 1.05 -20.50 5.39
N VAL A 79 0.03 -19.67 5.59
CA VAL A 79 -0.07 -18.38 4.91
C VAL A 79 1.05 -17.42 5.31
N THR A 80 1.48 -17.44 6.58
CA THR A 80 2.67 -16.69 7.03
C THR A 80 3.95 -17.21 6.37
N GLU A 81 4.15 -18.53 6.28
CA GLU A 81 5.30 -19.12 5.58
C GLU A 81 5.34 -18.71 4.10
N LEU A 82 4.20 -18.81 3.41
CA LEU A 82 4.05 -18.38 2.02
C LEU A 82 4.29 -16.88 1.83
N GLY A 83 3.90 -16.05 2.80
CA GLY A 83 4.25 -14.64 2.83
C GLY A 83 5.76 -14.40 2.91
N GLY A 84 6.48 -15.22 3.67
CA GLY A 84 7.94 -15.24 3.71
C GLY A 84 8.56 -15.56 2.34
N LEU A 85 8.04 -16.56 1.64
CA LEU A 85 8.47 -16.91 0.28
C LEU A 85 8.25 -15.75 -0.71
N LEU A 86 7.10 -15.05 -0.63
CA LEU A 86 6.86 -13.85 -1.43
C LEU A 86 7.87 -12.74 -1.11
N ALA A 87 8.27 -12.58 0.15
CA ALA A 87 9.26 -11.59 0.54
C ALA A 87 10.65 -11.93 -0.02
N GLU A 88 11.06 -13.19 0.01
CA GLU A 88 12.32 -13.65 -0.60
C GLU A 88 12.34 -13.37 -2.10
N GLU A 89 11.25 -13.70 -2.79
CA GLU A 89 11.11 -13.46 -4.23
C GLU A 89 11.08 -11.96 -4.56
N ALA A 90 10.39 -11.15 -3.76
CA ALA A 90 10.38 -9.70 -3.86
C ALA A 90 11.79 -9.14 -3.73
N ARG A 91 12.57 -9.65 -2.77
CA ARG A 91 13.96 -9.24 -2.58
C ARG A 91 14.87 -9.66 -3.73
N ARG A 92 14.69 -10.87 -4.27
CA ARG A 92 15.40 -11.34 -5.48
C ARG A 92 15.17 -10.39 -6.64
N LYS A 93 13.92 -9.95 -6.85
CA LYS A 93 13.53 -9.00 -7.91
C LYS A 93 13.77 -7.53 -7.55
N GLY A 94 14.26 -7.24 -6.35
CA GLY A 94 14.52 -5.89 -5.87
C GLY A 94 13.30 -5.01 -5.64
N VAL A 95 12.16 -5.63 -5.34
CA VAL A 95 10.91 -5.00 -4.90
C VAL A 95 10.99 -4.67 -3.41
N ASP A 96 10.54 -3.48 -3.05
CA ASP A 96 10.48 -2.99 -1.68
C ASP A 96 9.06 -2.99 -1.12
N VAL A 97 8.07 -2.80 -2.00
CA VAL A 97 6.65 -2.74 -1.65
C VAL A 97 5.88 -3.71 -2.53
N LEU A 98 5.34 -4.75 -1.91
CA LEU A 98 4.47 -5.73 -2.57
C LEU A 98 3.01 -5.27 -2.44
N LEU A 99 2.32 -5.19 -3.57
CA LEU A 99 0.91 -4.78 -3.65
C LEU A 99 -0.02 -5.94 -3.30
N ALA A 100 0.09 -6.45 -2.07
CA ALA A 100 -0.70 -7.54 -1.50
C ALA A 100 -0.76 -7.39 0.02
N PRO A 101 -1.81 -7.90 0.71
CA PRO A 101 -2.96 -8.66 0.17
C PRO A 101 -4.11 -7.81 -0.40
N THR A 102 -4.99 -8.44 -1.20
CA THR A 102 -6.31 -7.88 -1.51
C THR A 102 -7.35 -8.38 -0.49
N LEU A 103 -7.90 -7.45 0.29
CA LEU A 103 -8.83 -7.67 1.41
C LEU A 103 -10.29 -7.31 1.10
N ASN A 104 -10.59 -6.97 -0.16
CA ASN A 104 -11.98 -6.83 -0.62
C ASN A 104 -12.72 -8.16 -0.51
N LEU A 105 -14.03 -8.10 -0.32
CA LEU A 105 -14.84 -9.29 -0.01
C LEU A 105 -15.51 -9.84 -1.26
N HIS A 106 -15.80 -11.14 -1.23
CA HIS A 106 -16.60 -11.79 -2.27
C HIS A 106 -18.09 -11.43 -2.17
N ARG A 107 -18.46 -10.15 -2.31
CA ARG A 107 -19.85 -9.67 -2.16
C ARG A 107 -20.84 -10.37 -3.10
N SER A 108 -20.41 -10.70 -4.32
CA SER A 108 -21.25 -11.34 -5.35
C SER A 108 -20.39 -12.32 -6.14
N PRO A 109 -20.86 -13.55 -6.45
CA PRO A 109 -20.05 -14.56 -7.14
C PRO A 109 -19.59 -14.14 -8.55
N LEU A 110 -20.07 -13.01 -9.07
CA LEU A 110 -19.72 -12.46 -10.37
C LEU A 110 -18.52 -11.48 -10.33
N GLY A 111 -17.90 -11.26 -9.18
CA GLY A 111 -16.79 -10.33 -9.05
C GLY A 111 -15.54 -10.79 -9.81
N GLY A 112 -15.13 -10.02 -10.83
CA GLY A 112 -14.05 -10.40 -11.75
C GLY A 112 -12.64 -10.51 -11.14
N ARG A 113 -12.44 -10.06 -9.90
CA ARG A 113 -11.17 -10.13 -9.16
C ARG A 113 -11.25 -11.01 -7.91
N HIS A 114 -12.30 -11.80 -7.75
CA HIS A 114 -12.43 -12.66 -6.58
C HIS A 114 -11.25 -13.61 -6.40
N PHE A 115 -10.66 -14.10 -7.49
CA PHE A 115 -9.51 -15.00 -7.45
C PHE A 115 -8.31 -14.40 -6.69
N GLU A 116 -8.17 -13.08 -6.62
CA GLU A 116 -7.12 -12.41 -5.86
C GLU A 116 -7.56 -11.94 -4.45
N CYS A 117 -8.82 -12.16 -4.09
CA CYS A 117 -9.37 -11.92 -2.75
C CYS A 117 -9.49 -13.24 -1.95
N PHE A 118 -9.61 -13.15 -0.63
CA PHE A 118 -9.67 -14.31 0.26
C PHE A 118 -11.06 -14.96 0.35
N SER A 119 -12.08 -14.25 0.84
CA SER A 119 -13.40 -14.82 1.14
C SER A 119 -14.52 -13.78 1.09
N GLU A 120 -15.78 -14.23 1.22
CA GLU A 120 -16.94 -13.38 1.54
C GLU A 120 -17.02 -13.02 3.04
N ASP A 121 -16.34 -13.80 3.90
CA ASP A 121 -16.35 -13.59 5.35
C ASP A 121 -15.27 -12.60 5.80
N PRO A 122 -15.62 -11.54 6.56
CA PRO A 122 -14.67 -10.53 6.98
C PRO A 122 -13.64 -11.05 8.00
N LEU A 123 -14.01 -12.01 8.86
CA LEU A 123 -13.10 -12.54 9.87
C LEU A 123 -12.03 -13.42 9.23
N LEU A 124 -12.41 -14.35 8.35
CA LEU A 124 -11.49 -15.19 7.60
C LEU A 124 -10.57 -14.33 6.72
N THR A 125 -11.11 -13.32 6.04
CA THR A 125 -10.34 -12.39 5.21
C THR A 125 -9.33 -11.61 6.05
N GLY A 126 -9.76 -11.08 7.21
CA GLY A 126 -8.90 -10.33 8.13
C GLY A 126 -7.76 -11.18 8.70
N ARG A 127 -8.06 -12.38 9.21
CA ARG A 127 -7.06 -13.30 9.79
C ARG A 127 -6.06 -13.79 8.75
N THR A 128 -6.54 -14.24 7.59
CA THR A 128 -5.68 -14.69 6.48
C THR A 128 -4.81 -13.53 5.96
N GLY A 129 -5.40 -12.34 5.81
CA GLY A 129 -4.68 -11.13 5.41
C GLY A 129 -3.59 -10.73 6.39
N ALA A 130 -3.88 -10.72 7.69
CA ALA A 130 -2.92 -10.43 8.74
C ALA A 130 -1.74 -11.43 8.74
N ALA A 131 -2.03 -12.73 8.59
CA ALA A 131 -1.01 -13.77 8.47
C ALA A 131 -0.06 -13.53 7.28
N LEU A 132 -0.61 -13.16 6.12
CA LEU A 132 0.20 -12.85 4.93
C LEU A 132 1.03 -11.57 5.12
N VAL A 133 0.44 -10.53 5.73
CA VAL A 133 1.13 -9.28 6.09
C VAL A 133 2.34 -9.57 6.99
N HIS A 134 2.19 -10.40 8.02
CA HIS A 134 3.29 -10.80 8.90
C HIS A 134 4.41 -11.50 8.12
N GLY A 135 4.07 -12.46 7.26
CA GLY A 135 5.05 -13.19 6.45
C GLY A 135 5.85 -12.27 5.52
N ILE A 136 5.16 -11.40 4.77
CA ILE A 136 5.79 -10.46 3.82
C ILE A 136 6.73 -9.50 4.56
N GLN A 137 6.24 -8.89 5.64
CA GLN A 137 7.00 -7.88 6.40
C GLN A 137 8.13 -8.48 7.23
N GLY A 138 7.99 -9.74 7.68
CA GLY A 138 9.06 -10.49 8.32
C GLY A 138 10.30 -10.64 7.43
N GLY A 139 10.12 -10.64 6.10
CA GLY A 139 11.22 -10.64 5.14
C GLY A 139 11.80 -9.26 4.80
N GLY A 140 11.31 -8.18 5.42
CA GLY A 140 11.76 -6.81 5.19
C GLY A 140 11.17 -6.14 3.94
N VAL A 141 10.05 -6.66 3.44
CA VAL A 141 9.30 -6.11 2.29
C VAL A 141 8.00 -5.52 2.82
N ALA A 142 7.58 -4.37 2.32
CA ALA A 142 6.31 -3.77 2.75
C ALA A 142 5.12 -4.50 2.11
N ALA A 143 4.20 -4.98 2.94
CA ALA A 143 2.86 -5.38 2.49
C ALA A 143 1.98 -4.15 2.29
N THR A 144 1.00 -4.27 1.37
CA THR A 144 0.03 -3.22 1.05
C THR A 144 -1.38 -3.80 1.08
N ALA A 145 -2.15 -3.47 2.13
CA ALA A 145 -3.56 -3.86 2.20
C ALA A 145 -4.38 -3.08 1.17
N LYS A 146 -5.04 -3.79 0.24
CA LYS A 146 -5.80 -3.19 -0.87
C LYS A 146 -7.14 -3.86 -1.11
N HIS A 147 -8.10 -3.28 -1.80
CA HIS A 147 -8.22 -1.87 -2.19
C HIS A 147 -9.21 -1.25 -1.21
N PHE A 148 -8.73 -0.29 -0.43
CA PHE A 148 -9.49 0.39 0.60
C PHE A 148 -10.45 1.40 -0.06
N VAL A 149 -11.77 1.20 -0.06
CA VAL A 149 -12.54 0.04 0.41
C VAL A 149 -13.77 -0.17 -0.48
N ALA A 150 -14.41 -1.34 -0.36
CA ALA A 150 -15.64 -1.71 -1.06
C ALA A 150 -15.51 -1.72 -2.60
N ASN A 151 -14.36 -2.16 -3.10
CA ASN A 151 -14.08 -2.32 -4.52
C ASN A 151 -14.34 -3.77 -4.96
N ASP A 152 -15.58 -4.23 -4.78
CA ASP A 152 -15.94 -5.65 -4.91
C ASP A 152 -16.49 -6.03 -6.30
N ALA A 153 -16.50 -5.09 -7.25
CA ALA A 153 -16.94 -5.31 -8.63
C ALA A 153 -16.08 -4.53 -9.63
N GLU A 154 -15.77 -5.16 -10.76
CA GLU A 154 -14.94 -4.54 -11.82
C GLU A 154 -15.75 -3.62 -12.74
N THR A 155 -17.03 -3.94 -12.94
CA THR A 155 -17.96 -3.12 -13.73
C THR A 155 -17.99 -1.70 -13.16
N ASP A 156 -17.65 -0.72 -14.00
CA ASP A 156 -17.62 0.70 -13.64
C ASP A 156 -16.77 1.01 -12.39
N ARG A 157 -15.77 0.19 -12.05
CA ARG A 157 -14.95 0.39 -10.82
C ARG A 157 -14.33 1.78 -10.70
N LEU A 158 -14.15 2.49 -11.81
CA LEU A 158 -13.63 3.86 -11.84
C LEU A 158 -14.68 4.92 -11.46
N THR A 159 -15.96 4.66 -11.58
CA THR A 159 -17.04 5.66 -11.49
C THR A 159 -18.16 5.28 -10.54
N VAL A 160 -18.31 3.98 -10.24
CA VAL A 160 -19.37 3.46 -9.38
C VAL A 160 -19.33 4.10 -7.99
N ASP A 161 -20.51 4.40 -7.48
CA ASP A 161 -20.72 4.90 -6.13
C ASP A 161 -21.38 3.83 -5.26
N VAL A 162 -20.58 3.22 -4.40
CA VAL A 162 -21.04 2.18 -3.49
C VAL A 162 -21.75 2.84 -2.31
N ARG A 163 -23.07 2.62 -2.25
CA ARG A 163 -23.93 3.09 -1.17
C ARG A 163 -24.05 2.00 -0.12
N VAL A 164 -23.58 2.30 1.09
CA VAL A 164 -23.51 1.34 2.20
C VAL A 164 -23.71 2.09 3.50
N ASP A 165 -24.54 1.55 4.40
CA ASP A 165 -24.75 2.13 5.72
C ASP A 165 -23.51 1.94 6.61
N GLU A 166 -23.38 2.77 7.64
CA GLU A 166 -22.19 2.78 8.50
C GLU A 166 -21.94 1.43 9.18
N ARG A 167 -23.00 0.74 9.62
CA ARG A 167 -22.86 -0.53 10.33
C ARG A 167 -22.28 -1.59 9.39
N THR A 168 -22.85 -1.74 8.20
CA THR A 168 -22.33 -2.68 7.20
C THR A 168 -20.91 -2.29 6.76
N LEU A 169 -20.64 -0.98 6.59
CA LEU A 169 -19.31 -0.51 6.24
C LEU A 169 -18.27 -0.91 7.30
N ARG A 170 -18.58 -0.72 8.58
CA ARG A 170 -17.72 -1.04 9.73
C ARG A 170 -17.56 -2.55 9.93
N GLU A 171 -18.67 -3.27 10.10
CA GLU A 171 -18.68 -4.70 10.48
C GLU A 171 -18.26 -5.64 9.34
N VAL A 172 -18.35 -5.21 8.08
CA VAL A 172 -18.09 -6.07 6.91
C VAL A 172 -16.90 -5.56 6.11
N TYR A 173 -17.00 -4.41 5.47
CA TYR A 173 -16.00 -4.01 4.46
C TYR A 173 -14.71 -3.43 5.07
N LEU A 174 -14.81 -2.75 6.22
CA LEU A 174 -13.67 -2.16 6.91
C LEU A 174 -12.96 -3.15 7.83
N ALA A 175 -13.68 -4.12 8.40
CA ALA A 175 -13.14 -5.07 9.39
C ALA A 175 -11.84 -5.80 8.94
N PRO A 176 -11.71 -6.29 7.69
CA PRO A 176 -10.45 -6.88 7.23
C PRO A 176 -9.27 -5.90 7.21
N PHE A 177 -9.53 -4.62 6.90
CA PHE A 177 -8.50 -3.58 6.87
C PHE A 177 -8.11 -3.12 8.28
N GLU A 178 -9.06 -3.09 9.22
CA GLU A 178 -8.78 -2.89 10.64
C GLU A 178 -7.84 -3.98 11.16
N ALA A 179 -8.16 -5.26 10.90
CA ALA A 179 -7.29 -6.38 11.25
C ALA A 179 -5.89 -6.27 10.64
N ALA A 180 -5.77 -5.81 9.39
CA ALA A 180 -4.47 -5.57 8.76
C ALA A 180 -3.68 -4.42 9.41
N VAL A 181 -4.36 -3.37 9.88
CA VAL A 181 -3.74 -2.26 10.63
C VAL A 181 -3.28 -2.73 12.01
N GLU A 182 -4.08 -3.53 12.71
CA GLU A 182 -3.71 -4.16 13.98
C GLU A 182 -2.52 -5.12 13.83
N ALA A 183 -2.44 -5.84 12.72
CA ALA A 183 -1.28 -6.65 12.30
C ALA A 183 -0.05 -5.82 11.89
N GLY A 184 -0.16 -4.49 11.91
CA GLY A 184 0.93 -3.57 11.63
C GLY A 184 1.32 -3.49 10.16
N VAL A 185 0.36 -3.56 9.23
CA VAL A 185 0.62 -3.37 7.79
C VAL A 185 1.33 -2.03 7.52
N TRP A 186 2.27 -2.04 6.57
CA TRP A 186 3.14 -0.89 6.30
C TRP A 186 2.57 0.09 5.29
N ALA A 187 1.69 -0.34 4.40
CA ALA A 187 1.01 0.50 3.43
C ALA A 187 -0.46 0.09 3.23
N VAL A 188 -1.29 1.05 2.83
CA VAL A 188 -2.67 0.81 2.39
C VAL A 188 -2.85 1.39 1.00
N MET A 189 -3.62 0.72 0.14
CA MET A 189 -3.96 1.25 -1.18
C MET A 189 -5.41 1.75 -1.23
N SER A 190 -5.62 3.01 -1.60
CA SER A 190 -6.96 3.55 -1.83
C SER A 190 -7.54 3.03 -3.15
N ALA A 191 -8.81 2.62 -3.15
CA ALA A 191 -9.49 2.09 -4.32
C ALA A 191 -9.88 3.15 -5.37
N TYR A 192 -10.41 2.69 -6.50
CA TYR A 192 -10.89 3.54 -7.59
C TYR A 192 -12.29 4.13 -7.37
N ASN A 193 -13.19 3.36 -6.76
CA ASN A 193 -14.61 3.66 -6.68
C ASN A 193 -14.88 4.82 -5.72
N ARG A 194 -16.15 5.22 -5.66
CA ARG A 194 -16.67 6.06 -4.60
C ARG A 194 -17.33 5.20 -3.53
N VAL A 195 -17.29 5.67 -2.29
CA VAL A 195 -18.12 5.17 -1.19
C VAL A 195 -18.93 6.34 -0.66
N ASN A 196 -20.24 6.18 -0.63
CA ASN A 196 -21.19 7.17 -0.14
C ASN A 196 -20.96 8.58 -0.73
N GLY A 197 -20.63 8.64 -2.02
CA GLY A 197 -20.55 9.89 -2.76
C GLY A 197 -19.17 10.54 -2.81
N VAL A 198 -18.09 9.92 -2.33
CA VAL A 198 -16.72 10.48 -2.46
C VAL A 198 -15.76 9.41 -2.97
N THR A 199 -14.83 9.78 -3.87
CA THR A 199 -13.80 8.85 -4.38
C THR A 199 -12.87 8.42 -3.25
N MET A 200 -12.42 7.17 -3.24
CA MET A 200 -11.60 6.67 -2.13
C MET A 200 -10.27 7.40 -1.95
N ALA A 201 -9.66 7.89 -3.04
CA ALA A 201 -8.45 8.73 -2.98
C ALA A 201 -8.67 10.14 -2.39
N ALA A 202 -9.92 10.58 -2.22
CA ALA A 202 -10.27 11.86 -1.58
C ALA A 202 -11.18 11.66 -0.35
N GLY A 203 -11.48 10.41 0.01
CA GLY A 203 -12.54 10.06 0.94
C GLY A 203 -12.18 10.35 2.41
N PRO A 204 -13.18 10.67 3.24
CA PRO A 204 -12.97 10.89 4.68
C PRO A 204 -12.46 9.62 5.40
N LEU A 205 -12.76 8.43 4.85
CA LEU A 205 -12.35 7.13 5.41
C LEU A 205 -10.82 6.96 5.53
N LEU A 206 -10.04 7.65 4.70
CA LEU A 206 -8.58 7.67 4.82
C LEU A 206 -8.11 8.42 6.07
N THR A 207 -8.88 9.41 6.53
CA THR A 207 -8.61 10.13 7.77
C THR A 207 -9.21 9.37 8.95
N GLU A 208 -10.48 9.02 8.86
CA GLU A 208 -11.26 8.39 9.92
C GLU A 208 -12.15 7.30 9.30
N PRO A 209 -11.91 6.01 9.58
CA PRO A 209 -11.17 5.50 10.74
C PRO A 209 -9.67 5.25 10.54
N LEU A 210 -9.17 5.20 9.31
CA LEU A 210 -7.85 4.63 9.03
C LEU A 210 -6.70 5.27 9.84
N LYS A 211 -6.48 6.58 9.70
CA LYS A 211 -5.37 7.29 10.38
C LYS A 211 -5.75 7.81 11.77
N GLY A 212 -7.04 8.00 12.03
CA GLY A 212 -7.62 8.54 13.25
C GLY A 212 -7.80 7.45 14.30
N GLU A 213 -8.94 6.77 14.27
CA GLU A 213 -9.31 5.68 15.18
C GLU A 213 -8.29 4.54 15.20
N TRP A 214 -7.93 3.97 14.04
CA TRP A 214 -7.02 2.81 13.97
C TRP A 214 -5.53 3.18 14.05
N ARG A 215 -5.22 4.47 14.12
CA ARG A 215 -3.84 4.99 14.27
C ARG A 215 -2.87 4.50 13.19
N PHE A 216 -3.33 4.21 11.97
CA PHE A 216 -2.45 3.79 10.88
C PHE A 216 -1.35 4.82 10.62
N THR A 217 -0.09 4.37 10.70
CA THR A 217 1.10 5.24 10.55
C THR A 217 1.79 5.12 9.20
N GLY A 218 1.41 4.16 8.36
CA GLY A 218 1.97 4.02 7.00
C GLY A 218 1.42 5.05 6.02
N PRO A 219 1.91 5.06 4.77
CA PRO A 219 1.33 5.84 3.70
C PRO A 219 0.10 5.15 3.08
N VAL A 220 -0.84 5.96 2.62
CA VAL A 220 -1.87 5.58 1.66
C VAL A 220 -1.34 5.83 0.26
N VAL A 221 -1.16 4.77 -0.51
CA VAL A 221 -0.76 4.79 -1.92
C VAL A 221 -2.02 4.68 -2.77
N SER A 222 -2.08 5.36 -3.90
CA SER A 222 -3.27 5.24 -4.76
C SER A 222 -3.23 3.93 -5.51
N ASP A 223 -4.39 3.35 -5.81
CA ASP A 223 -4.46 2.48 -6.99
C ASP A 223 -4.01 3.29 -8.22
N TRP A 224 -3.56 2.60 -9.26
CA TRP A 224 -2.89 3.20 -10.41
C TRP A 224 -3.82 4.15 -11.18
N GLY A 225 -3.66 5.46 -11.00
CA GLY A 225 -4.51 6.49 -11.59
C GLY A 225 -5.80 6.78 -10.80
N ALA A 226 -5.88 6.39 -9.52
CA ALA A 226 -7.02 6.73 -8.66
C ALA A 226 -7.00 8.18 -8.16
N VAL A 227 -5.83 8.85 -8.17
CA VAL A 227 -5.73 10.30 -7.95
C VAL A 227 -6.13 11.02 -9.24
N ARG A 228 -7.33 11.63 -9.25
CA ARG A 228 -7.93 12.23 -10.46
C ARG A 228 -8.36 13.69 -10.32
N SER A 229 -8.17 14.29 -9.14
CA SER A 229 -8.34 15.73 -8.92
C SER A 229 -7.15 16.24 -8.11
N LEU A 230 -6.77 17.51 -8.32
CA LEU A 230 -5.65 18.11 -7.58
C LEU A 230 -6.05 18.40 -6.13
N LEU A 231 -6.99 19.31 -5.91
CA LEU A 231 -7.23 19.88 -4.58
C LEU A 231 -7.87 18.89 -3.61
N ASP A 232 -8.86 18.10 -4.04
CA ASP A 232 -9.58 17.21 -3.12
C ASP A 232 -8.65 16.13 -2.57
N THR A 233 -7.89 15.47 -3.45
CA THR A 233 -6.96 14.40 -3.05
C THR A 233 -5.73 14.96 -2.30
N ALA A 234 -5.21 16.13 -2.70
CA ALA A 234 -4.08 16.75 -2.01
C ALA A 234 -4.43 17.18 -0.57
N ARG A 235 -5.67 17.62 -0.33
CA ARG A 235 -6.18 17.96 1.00
C ARG A 235 -6.58 16.73 1.82
N ALA A 236 -6.98 15.65 1.15
CA ALA A 236 -7.32 14.38 1.79
C ALA A 236 -6.08 13.67 2.38
N ALA A 237 -6.34 12.56 3.06
CA ALA A 237 -5.32 11.71 3.67
C ALA A 237 -4.62 10.74 2.68
N GLN A 238 -4.74 10.95 1.38
CA GLN A 238 -3.94 10.26 0.35
C GLN A 238 -2.48 10.71 0.42
N ASP A 239 -1.49 9.80 0.41
CA ASP A 239 -0.08 10.20 0.62
C ASP A 239 0.77 10.14 -0.65
N LEU A 240 0.54 9.14 -1.51
CA LEU A 240 1.31 8.93 -2.74
C LEU A 240 0.38 8.70 -3.93
N ALA A 241 0.57 9.47 -4.99
CA ALA A 241 -0.06 9.24 -6.28
C ALA A 241 0.80 8.28 -7.12
N MET A 242 0.24 7.14 -7.49
CA MET A 242 0.82 6.17 -8.42
C MET A 242 -0.13 5.94 -9.62
N PRO A 243 0.40 5.63 -10.81
CA PRO A 243 1.80 5.74 -11.19
C PRO A 243 2.25 7.20 -11.29
N GLY A 244 3.49 7.43 -11.69
CA GLY A 244 3.89 8.71 -12.27
C GLY A 244 4.78 8.52 -13.50
N PRO A 245 5.44 9.58 -14.00
CA PRO A 245 5.55 10.90 -13.38
C PRO A 245 4.31 11.81 -13.53
N GLU A 246 3.41 11.47 -14.44
CA GLU A 246 2.20 12.24 -14.70
C GLU A 246 1.12 11.95 -13.66
N SER A 247 0.53 13.01 -13.10
CA SER A 247 -0.53 12.96 -12.11
C SER A 247 -1.12 14.37 -11.96
N PRO A 248 -2.41 14.51 -11.58
CA PRO A 248 -2.96 15.81 -11.19
C PRO A 248 -2.13 16.55 -10.14
N TRP A 249 -1.33 15.85 -9.33
CA TRP A 249 -0.40 16.47 -8.38
C TRP A 249 0.86 17.03 -9.03
N ALA A 250 1.43 16.33 -10.02
CA ALA A 250 2.67 16.74 -10.69
C ALA A 250 2.51 18.09 -11.41
N ASP A 251 1.31 18.36 -11.95
CA ASP A 251 1.04 19.54 -12.77
C ASP A 251 0.83 20.83 -11.94
N GLY A 252 0.42 20.72 -10.68
CA GLY A 252 -0.10 21.89 -9.95
C GLY A 252 0.07 21.90 -8.43
N LEU A 253 0.53 20.81 -7.79
CA LEU A 253 0.57 20.74 -6.33
C LEU A 253 1.51 21.78 -5.72
N PHE A 254 2.67 22.00 -6.32
CA PHE A 254 3.60 23.03 -5.85
C PHE A 254 2.97 24.42 -5.85
N ALA A 255 2.32 24.80 -6.96
CA ALA A 255 1.63 26.08 -7.07
C ALA A 255 0.45 26.20 -6.09
N ALA A 256 -0.34 25.15 -5.93
CA ALA A 256 -1.45 25.11 -4.99
C ALA A 256 -0.98 25.31 -3.52
N VAL A 257 0.16 24.75 -3.14
CA VAL A 257 0.74 24.96 -1.81
C VAL A 257 1.26 26.39 -1.66
N GLN A 258 1.95 26.93 -2.67
CA GLN A 258 2.43 28.32 -2.64
C GLN A 258 1.30 29.34 -2.52
N GLN A 259 0.14 29.04 -3.11
CA GLN A 259 -1.06 29.87 -3.02
C GLN A 259 -1.87 29.65 -1.73
N GLY A 260 -1.43 28.75 -0.84
CA GLY A 260 -2.14 28.42 0.40
C GLY A 260 -3.41 27.57 0.21
N LEU A 261 -3.65 27.04 -0.99
CA LEU A 261 -4.79 26.17 -1.27
C LEU A 261 -4.61 24.78 -0.62
N VAL A 262 -3.36 24.34 -0.44
CA VAL A 262 -3.01 23.13 0.30
C VAL A 262 -2.01 23.51 1.39
N PRO A 263 -2.31 23.26 2.69
CA PRO A 263 -1.39 23.60 3.77
C PRO A 263 -0.06 22.84 3.65
N VAL A 264 1.08 23.51 3.91
CA VAL A 264 2.41 22.87 3.93
C VAL A 264 2.45 21.70 4.91
N ALA A 265 1.78 21.82 6.07
CA ALA A 265 1.67 20.74 7.04
C ALA A 265 1.03 19.45 6.47
N ARG A 266 0.16 19.56 5.45
CA ARG A 266 -0.39 18.38 4.75
C ARG A 266 0.67 17.71 3.88
N ILE A 267 1.55 18.48 3.26
CA ILE A 267 2.69 17.94 2.50
C ILE A 267 3.67 17.24 3.46
N ASP A 268 3.98 17.87 4.59
CA ASP A 268 4.89 17.30 5.59
C ASP A 268 4.37 15.99 6.19
N ASP A 269 3.06 15.87 6.47
CA ASP A 269 2.47 14.60 6.95
C ASP A 269 2.60 13.48 5.90
N LYS A 270 2.33 13.77 4.64
CA LYS A 270 2.45 12.80 3.54
C LYS A 270 3.90 12.33 3.40
N VAL A 271 4.86 13.26 3.35
CA VAL A 271 6.29 12.92 3.25
C VAL A 271 6.77 12.16 4.48
N ARG A 272 6.33 12.51 5.70
CA ARG A 272 6.66 11.76 6.94
C ARG A 272 6.31 10.28 6.82
N ARG A 273 5.13 9.97 6.27
CA ARG A 273 4.66 8.59 6.09
C ARG A 273 5.50 7.83 5.05
N LEU A 274 5.91 8.50 3.98
CA LEU A 274 6.82 7.93 2.97
C LEU A 274 8.22 7.67 3.54
N LEU A 275 8.76 8.58 4.35
CA LEU A 275 10.04 8.39 5.02
C LEU A 275 9.99 7.24 6.03
N ARG A 276 8.89 7.09 6.77
CA ARG A 276 8.67 5.95 7.67
C ARG A 276 8.64 4.61 6.91
N LEU A 277 7.97 4.57 5.76
CA LEU A 277 8.00 3.39 4.89
C LEU A 277 9.42 3.11 4.37
N ALA A 278 10.12 4.15 3.91
CA ALA A 278 11.49 4.02 3.42
C ALA A 278 12.46 3.50 4.49
N ASP A 279 12.30 3.92 5.75
CA ASP A 279 13.05 3.38 6.89
C ASP A 279 12.81 1.88 7.07
N ARG A 280 11.52 1.47 7.12
CA ARG A 280 11.12 0.06 7.35
C ARG A 280 11.70 -0.91 6.31
N VAL A 281 11.88 -0.45 5.07
CA VAL A 281 12.46 -1.25 3.97
C VAL A 281 13.95 -0.96 3.72
N GLY A 282 14.62 -0.25 4.64
CA GLY A 282 16.06 0.01 4.58
C GLY A 282 16.50 0.87 3.39
N ALA A 283 15.68 1.85 3.01
CA ALA A 283 15.92 2.72 1.85
C ALA A 283 16.51 4.10 2.18
N LEU A 284 16.86 4.36 3.44
CA LEU A 284 17.50 5.60 3.91
C LEU A 284 18.96 5.35 4.34
N GLY A 285 19.82 6.37 4.20
CA GLY A 285 21.20 6.39 4.70
C GLY A 285 22.31 6.34 3.63
N GLU A 286 23.56 6.59 4.05
CA GLU A 286 24.75 6.71 3.17
C GLU A 286 25.16 5.40 2.46
N ARG A 287 24.79 4.27 3.06
CA ARG A 287 24.80 2.93 2.45
C ARG A 287 23.48 2.30 2.83
N PRO A 288 22.51 2.17 1.92
CA PRO A 288 21.33 1.33 2.17
C PRO A 288 21.86 -0.01 2.70
N ALA A 289 21.37 -0.45 3.86
CA ALA A 289 21.90 -1.65 4.49
C ALA A 289 22.00 -2.76 3.44
N ALA A 290 23.18 -3.36 3.29
CA ALA A 290 23.35 -4.49 2.39
C ALA A 290 22.29 -5.53 2.78
N ARG A 291 21.43 -5.86 1.81
CA ARG A 291 20.24 -6.71 2.01
C ARG A 291 20.67 -8.02 2.67
N ARG A 292 20.46 -8.16 3.99
CA ARG A 292 20.80 -9.39 4.73
C ARG A 292 19.96 -10.55 4.22
N PRO A 293 20.50 -11.59 3.59
CA PRO A 293 19.72 -12.79 3.29
C PRO A 293 19.01 -13.25 4.58
N LEU A 294 17.75 -13.67 4.47
CA LEU A 294 17.15 -14.40 5.59
C LEU A 294 18.05 -15.62 5.85
N ALA A 295 18.43 -15.85 7.10
CA ALA A 295 19.07 -17.10 7.45
C ALA A 295 18.07 -18.21 7.12
N ALA A 296 18.48 -19.17 6.28
CA ALA A 296 17.66 -20.35 6.02
C ALA A 296 17.25 -20.92 7.38
N VAL A 297 15.95 -21.02 7.61
CA VAL A 297 15.43 -21.81 8.74
C VAL A 297 15.93 -23.21 8.47
N ALA A 298 16.87 -23.68 9.29
CA ALA A 298 17.30 -25.06 9.22
C ALA A 298 16.05 -25.90 9.47
N ALA A 299 15.58 -26.60 8.44
CA ALA A 299 14.61 -27.65 8.59
C ALA A 299 15.29 -28.74 9.41
N ASP A 300 15.18 -28.64 10.73
CA ASP A 300 15.51 -29.74 11.63
C ASP A 300 14.49 -30.84 11.36
N GLY A 301 14.93 -31.79 10.54
CA GLY A 301 14.12 -32.91 10.09
C GLY A 301 13.58 -33.73 11.27
N ARG A 302 12.29 -34.03 11.18
CA ARG A 302 11.67 -35.24 11.71
C ARG A 302 10.62 -35.73 10.72
#